data_AF-A0A3B9CTM4-F1
#
_entry.id   AF-A0A3B9CTM4-F1
#
_cell.length_a   1.000
_cell.length_b   1.000
_cell.length_c   1.000
_cell.angle_alpha   90.00
_cell.angle_beta   90.00
_cell.angle_gamma   90.00
#
_symmetry.space_group_name_H-M   'P 1'
#
loop_
_entity.id
_entity.type
_entity.pdbx_description
1 polymer ?
#
loop_
_entity_poly.entity_id
_entity_poly.type
_entity_poly.pdbx_seq_one_letter_code
_entity_poly.pdbx_strand_id
1 'polypeptide(L)'
;MVGETWRFAFNQQENNRYLLEVSKRRGTAKFRRYDTVSTQREGTSFALSDSDYGERTCIISQGLGTTTVSYKGKSYWVCCSGCRAAFEDDPEKWIAIAAKRAAEEKE
;
A
#
# COMPACT_ATOMS: atom_id res chain seq x y z
N MET A 1 -23.72 26.58 30.14
CA MET A 1 -23.60 25.22 29.57
C MET A 1 -22.20 25.06 28.99
N VAL A 2 -21.44 24.06 29.42
CA VAL A 2 -20.12 23.80 28.84
C VAL A 2 -20.35 23.18 27.46
N GLY A 3 -20.16 23.96 26.41
CA GLY A 3 -20.33 23.50 25.03
C GLY A 3 -19.33 22.40 24.67
N GLU A 4 -19.80 21.43 23.88
CA GLU A 4 -18.96 20.42 23.25
C GLU A 4 -18.57 20.92 21.85
N THR A 5 -17.28 20.90 21.54
CA THR A 5 -16.76 21.26 20.21
C THR A 5 -16.15 20.03 19.56
N TRP A 6 -16.56 19.76 18.32
CA TRP A 6 -16.05 18.69 17.49
C TRP A 6 -15.07 19.24 16.45
N ARG A 7 -14.05 18.45 16.14
CA ARG A 7 -13.06 18.74 15.11
C ARG A 7 -12.87 17.48 14.26
N PHE A 8 -13.05 17.66 12.96
CA PHE A 8 -12.84 16.66 11.93
C PHE A 8 -11.62 17.08 11.12
N ALA A 9 -10.61 16.21 11.04
CA ALA A 9 -9.44 16.42 10.20
C ALA A 9 -9.41 15.36 9.10
N PHE A 10 -9.36 15.82 7.84
CA PHE A 10 -9.24 14.97 6.66
C PHE A 10 -7.79 14.98 6.19
N ASN A 11 -7.12 13.83 6.32
CA ASN A 11 -5.75 13.65 5.86
C ASN A 11 -5.76 12.69 4.67
N GLN A 12 -5.22 13.14 3.54
CA GLN A 12 -4.93 12.27 2.41
C GLN A 12 -3.48 11.80 2.52
N GLN A 13 -3.26 10.50 2.53
CA GLN A 13 -1.94 9.87 2.52
C GLN A 13 -1.73 9.23 1.15
N GLU A 14 -0.60 9.56 0.52
CA GLU A 14 -0.08 8.94 -0.71
C GLU A 14 -1.14 8.69 -1.79
N ASN A 15 -2.10 9.62 -1.90
CA ASN A 15 -3.21 9.59 -2.87
C ASN A 15 -4.13 8.36 -2.84
N ASN A 16 -3.87 7.39 -1.96
CA ASN A 16 -4.54 6.09 -1.93
C ASN A 16 -5.32 5.84 -0.62
N ARG A 17 -5.11 6.66 0.41
CA ARG A 17 -5.77 6.51 1.71
C ARG A 17 -6.31 7.84 2.21
N TYR A 18 -7.58 7.81 2.62
CA TYR A 18 -8.20 8.90 3.38
C TYR A 18 -8.30 8.51 4.84
N LEU A 19 -7.91 9.43 5.71
CA LEU A 19 -8.00 9.29 7.15
C LEU A 19 -8.79 10.47 7.72
N LEU A 20 -9.96 10.16 8.28
CA LEU A 20 -10.79 11.10 9.00
C LEU A 20 -10.55 10.93 10.50
N GLU A 21 -9.87 11.89 11.11
CA GLU A 21 -9.70 11.94 12.56
C GLU A 21 -10.83 12.75 13.18
N VAL A 22 -11.61 12.11 14.03
CA VAL A 22 -12.67 12.75 14.81
C VAL A 22 -12.13 13.03 16.20
N SER A 23 -12.17 14.29 16.62
CA SER A 23 -11.75 14.70 17.95
C SER A 23 -12.77 15.62 18.59
N LYS A 24 -12.85 15.61 19.91
CA LYS A 24 -13.78 16.44 20.66
C LYS A 24 -13.12 17.09 21.86
N ARG A 25 -13.61 18.26 22.25
CA ARG A 25 -13.28 18.92 23.51
C ARG A 25 -14.54 19.40 24.22
N ARG A 26 -14.47 19.44 25.55
CA ARG A 26 -15.46 20.11 26.39
C ARG A 26 -14.87 21.42 26.91
N GLY A 27 -15.55 22.53 26.68
CA GLY A 27 -15.07 23.86 27.10
C GLY A 27 -13.69 24.18 26.52
N THR A 28 -12.76 24.60 27.39
CA THR A 28 -11.39 24.99 27.01
C THR A 28 -10.39 23.83 27.07
N ALA A 29 -10.84 22.61 27.35
CA ALA A 29 -9.97 21.43 27.39
C ALA A 29 -9.30 21.17 26.04
N LYS A 30 -8.20 20.40 26.08
CA LYS A 30 -7.54 19.91 24.86
C LYS A 30 -8.49 19.00 24.08
N PHE A 31 -8.38 19.05 22.75
CA PHE A 31 -9.05 18.08 21.90
C PHE A 31 -8.50 16.68 22.19
N ARG A 32 -9.40 15.74 22.47
CA ARG A 32 -9.09 14.32 22.59
C ARG A 32 -9.60 13.62 21.33
N ARG A 33 -8.78 12.76 20.75
CA ARG A 33 -9.19 11.90 19.63
C ARG A 33 -10.31 10.98 20.13
N TYR A 34 -11.42 11.00 19.41
CA TYR A 34 -12.62 10.21 19.68
C TYR A 34 -12.67 9.00 18.77
N ASP A 35 -12.38 9.18 17.47
CA ASP A 35 -12.39 8.09 16.50
C ASP A 35 -11.43 8.37 15.33
N THR A 36 -11.12 7.35 14.55
CA THR A 36 -10.37 7.43 13.29
C THR A 36 -11.00 6.51 12.26
N VAL A 37 -11.62 7.09 11.25
CA VAL A 37 -12.16 6.36 10.11
C VAL A 37 -11.13 6.38 9.00
N SER A 38 -10.77 5.22 8.46
CA SER A 38 -9.88 5.13 7.31
C SER A 38 -10.55 4.41 6.15
N THR A 39 -10.40 4.96 4.95
CA THR A 39 -10.83 4.31 3.70
C THR A 39 -9.65 4.23 2.75
N GLN A 40 -9.59 3.12 2.01
CA GLN A 40 -8.63 2.90 0.93
C GLN A 40 -9.35 3.14 -0.40
N ARG A 41 -8.72 3.87 -1.32
CA ARG A 41 -9.25 4.05 -2.67
C ARG A 41 -9.31 2.70 -3.38
N GLU A 42 -10.43 2.41 -4.02
CA GLU A 42 -10.59 1.18 -4.79
C GLU A 42 -9.51 1.08 -5.89
N GLY A 43 -8.96 -0.13 -6.07
CA GLY A 43 -7.86 -0.37 -7.02
C GLY A 43 -6.47 0.04 -6.52
N THR A 44 -6.35 0.57 -5.29
CA THR A 44 -5.06 0.92 -4.68
C THR A 44 -4.76 0.04 -3.47
N SER A 45 -3.49 -0.19 -3.17
CA SER A 45 -3.06 -0.90 -1.96
C SER A 45 -2.02 -0.07 -1.21
N PHE A 46 -1.91 -0.28 0.11
CA PHE A 46 -0.84 0.34 0.91
C PHE A 46 0.57 -0.03 0.41
N ALA A 47 0.72 -1.12 -0.35
CA ALA A 47 2.00 -1.54 -0.92
C ALA A 47 2.24 -0.99 -2.35
N LEU A 48 1.24 -0.37 -2.97
CA LEU A 48 1.33 0.25 -4.29
C LEU A 48 1.71 1.72 -4.11
N SER A 49 2.95 2.06 -4.45
CA SER A 49 3.41 3.45 -4.53
C SER A 49 3.07 4.05 -5.90
N ASP A 50 2.72 5.34 -5.93
CA ASP A 50 2.62 6.13 -7.19
C ASP A 50 3.98 6.25 -7.91
N SER A 51 5.09 5.90 -7.24
CA SER A 51 6.40 5.75 -7.88
C SER A 51 6.50 4.38 -8.52
N ASP A 52 6.60 4.36 -9.84
CA ASP A 52 6.97 3.18 -10.59
C ASP A 52 8.37 2.74 -10.14
N TYR A 53 8.46 1.64 -9.36
CA TYR A 53 9.76 1.05 -9.00
C TYR A 53 10.45 0.43 -10.23
N GLY A 54 9.78 0.48 -11.40
CA GLY A 54 10.27 0.03 -12.68
C GLY A 54 10.77 -1.41 -12.59
N GLU A 55 12.04 -1.59 -12.96
CA GLU A 55 12.68 -2.89 -12.93
C GLU A 55 12.86 -3.48 -11.53
N ARG A 56 12.77 -2.68 -10.46
CA ARG A 56 12.90 -3.14 -9.06
C ARG A 56 11.57 -3.44 -8.39
N THR A 57 10.47 -3.49 -9.13
CA THR A 57 9.16 -3.85 -8.58
C THR A 57 9.15 -5.31 -8.09
N CYS A 58 8.66 -5.53 -6.88
CA CYS A 58 8.48 -6.88 -6.34
C CYS A 58 7.45 -7.65 -7.18
N ILE A 59 7.82 -8.81 -7.72
CA ILE A 59 6.97 -9.60 -8.62
C ILE A 59 5.65 -10.08 -7.96
N ILE A 60 5.63 -10.19 -6.64
CA ILE A 60 4.48 -10.67 -5.87
C ILE A 60 3.62 -9.49 -5.38
N SER A 61 4.21 -8.64 -4.55
CA SER A 61 3.50 -7.58 -3.81
C SER A 61 3.51 -6.22 -4.49
N GLN A 62 4.27 -6.05 -5.57
CA GLN A 62 4.40 -4.79 -6.32
C GLN A 62 5.03 -3.62 -5.53
N GLY A 63 5.53 -3.87 -4.31
CA GLY A 63 6.32 -2.90 -3.56
C GLY A 63 7.79 -2.85 -4.04
N LEU A 64 8.61 -2.07 -3.33
CA LEU A 64 10.04 -1.99 -3.61
C LEU A 64 10.73 -3.35 -3.40
N GLY A 65 11.29 -3.90 -4.47
CA GLY A 65 12.14 -5.08 -4.45
C GLY A 65 13.51 -4.75 -3.86
N THR A 66 13.90 -5.49 -2.85
CA THR A 66 15.17 -5.33 -2.14
C THR A 66 16.12 -6.49 -2.39
N THR A 67 15.62 -7.62 -2.88
CA THR A 67 16.36 -8.85 -3.09
C THR A 67 16.05 -9.43 -4.47
N THR A 68 17.05 -9.99 -5.12
CA THR A 68 16.92 -10.64 -6.42
C THR A 68 16.76 -12.15 -6.28
N VAL A 69 15.90 -12.75 -7.12
CA VAL A 69 15.71 -14.19 -7.28
C VAL A 69 15.85 -14.54 -8.76
N SER A 70 16.47 -15.66 -9.08
CA SER A 70 16.70 -16.08 -10.48
C SER A 70 15.89 -17.32 -10.82
N TYR A 71 15.23 -17.31 -11.98
CA TYR A 71 14.49 -18.46 -12.51
C TYR A 71 14.61 -18.53 -14.03
N LYS A 72 14.95 -19.71 -14.57
CA LYS A 72 15.15 -19.96 -16.01
C LYS A 72 16.04 -18.93 -16.72
N GLY A 73 17.11 -18.48 -16.03
CA GLY A 73 18.07 -17.50 -16.57
C GLY A 73 17.60 -16.04 -16.56
N LYS A 74 16.43 -15.74 -15.97
CA LYS A 74 15.93 -14.38 -15.74
C LYS A 74 15.99 -14.03 -14.26
N SER A 75 16.28 -12.78 -13.96
CA SER A 75 16.29 -12.24 -12.58
C SER A 75 15.02 -11.45 -12.31
N TYR A 76 14.43 -11.68 -11.14
CA TYR A 76 13.21 -11.04 -10.65
C TYR A 76 13.47 -10.44 -9.27
N TRP A 77 12.71 -9.42 -8.89
CA TRP A 77 12.85 -8.77 -7.59
C TRP A 77 11.75 -9.19 -6.62
N VAL A 78 12.12 -9.32 -5.35
CA VAL A 78 11.24 -9.60 -4.22
C VAL A 78 11.55 -8.67 -3.05
N CYS A 79 10.55 -8.34 -2.24
CA CYS A 79 10.69 -7.38 -1.14
C CYS A 79 11.02 -8.01 0.23
N CYS A 80 10.84 -9.33 0.39
CA CYS A 80 11.09 -10.02 1.66
C CYS A 80 11.29 -11.53 1.49
N SER A 81 11.75 -12.20 2.54
CA SER A 81 11.89 -13.67 2.58
C SER A 81 10.57 -14.41 2.34
N GLY A 82 9.44 -13.84 2.77
CA GLY A 82 8.12 -14.40 2.48
C GLY A 82 7.78 -14.38 0.98
N CYS A 83 8.11 -13.29 0.28
CA CYS A 83 7.95 -13.22 -1.17
C CYS A 83 8.92 -14.17 -1.88
N ARG A 84 10.14 -14.34 -1.37
CA ARG A 84 11.08 -15.32 -1.90
C ARG A 84 10.53 -16.74 -1.80
N ALA A 85 10.04 -17.15 -0.63
CA ALA A 85 9.48 -18.48 -0.43
C ALA A 85 8.26 -18.73 -1.34
N ALA A 86 7.35 -17.76 -1.42
CA ALA A 86 6.18 -17.87 -2.30
C ALA A 86 6.56 -17.92 -3.79
N PHE A 87 7.65 -17.28 -4.19
CA PHE A 87 8.19 -17.37 -5.56
C PHE A 87 8.86 -18.72 -5.81
N GLU A 88 9.59 -19.27 -4.85
CA GLU A 88 10.26 -20.58 -4.97
C GLU A 88 9.24 -21.73 -4.99
N ASP A 89 8.12 -21.62 -4.28
CA ASP A 89 7.03 -22.60 -4.27
C ASP A 89 6.35 -22.73 -5.64
N ASP A 90 6.11 -21.60 -6.33
CA ASP A 90 5.31 -21.57 -7.55
C ASP A 90 5.73 -20.45 -8.52
N PRO A 91 6.96 -20.49 -9.06
CA PRO A 91 7.56 -19.37 -9.79
C PRO A 91 6.82 -19.04 -11.09
N GLU A 92 6.31 -20.06 -11.79
CA GLU A 92 5.62 -19.87 -13.08
C GLU A 92 4.32 -19.08 -12.93
N LYS A 93 3.58 -19.33 -11.85
CA LYS A 93 2.34 -18.60 -11.52
C LYS A 93 2.61 -17.11 -11.36
N TRP A 94 3.63 -16.75 -10.58
CA TRP A 94 3.97 -15.34 -10.32
C TRP A 94 4.53 -14.65 -11.55
N ILE A 95 5.31 -15.35 -12.37
CA ILE A 95 5.81 -14.84 -13.65
C ILE A 95 4.65 -14.58 -14.63
N ALA A 96 3.67 -15.48 -14.70
CA ALA A 96 2.49 -15.30 -15.55
C ALA A 96 1.64 -14.09 -15.11
N ILE A 97 1.43 -13.93 -13.79
CA ILE A 97 0.73 -12.77 -13.23
C ILE A 97 1.47 -11.47 -13.56
N ALA A 98 2.79 -11.43 -13.37
CA ALA A 98 3.59 -10.26 -13.68
C ALA A 98 3.61 -9.92 -15.17
N ALA A 99 3.70 -10.94 -16.04
CA ALA A 99 3.63 -10.76 -17.49
C ALA A 99 2.27 -10.23 -17.95
N LYS A 100 1.18 -10.71 -17.36
CA LYS A 100 -0.17 -10.21 -17.65
C LYS A 100 -0.31 -8.72 -17.29
N ARG A 101 0.16 -8.33 -16.11
CA ARG A 101 0.15 -6.93 -15.65
C ARG A 101 0.97 -6.02 -16.57
N ALA A 102 2.17 -6.45 -16.95
CA ALA A 102 3.02 -5.70 -17.87
C ALA A 102 2.43 -5.57 -19.29
N ALA A 103 1.53 -6.46 -19.68
CA ALA A 103 0.77 -6.35 -20.94
C ALA A 103 -0.40 -5.36 -20.80
N GLU A 104 -1.12 -5.40 -19.68
CA GLU A 104 -2.23 -4.46 -19.38
C GLU A 104 -1.75 -3.01 -19.24
N GLU A 105 -0.52 -2.77 -18.77
CA GLU A 105 0.05 -1.43 -18.64
C GLU A 105 0.55 -0.82 -19.98
N LYS A 106 0.69 -1.65 -21.02
CA LYS A 106 1.09 -1.22 -22.37
C LYS A 106 -0.08 -0.94 -23.30
N GLU A 107 -1.30 -1.20 -22.87
CA GLU A 107 -2.55 -0.90 -23.60
C GLU A 107 -3.15 0.42 -23.11
#